data_AF-A0A932GTN7-F1
#
_entry.id   AF-A0A932GTN7-F1
#
_cell.length_a   1.000
_cell.length_b   1.000
_cell.length_c   1.000
_cell.angle_alpha   90.00
_cell.angle_beta   90.00
_cell.angle_gamma   90.00
#
_symmetry.space_group_name_H-M   'P 1'
#
loop_
_entity.id
_entity.type
_entity.pdbx_description
1 polymer ?
#
loop_
_entity_poly.entity_id
_entity_poly.type
_entity_poly.pdbx_seq_one_letter_code
_entity_poly.pdbx_strand_id
1 'polypeptide(L)' 'MRLANVNAALARIDEGKYGVCEVCGERIEEDRLKADPSAPTCKEHMSN' A
#
# COMPACT_ATOMS: atom_id res chain seq x y z
N MET A 1 -28.18 -1.72 2.88
CA MET A 1 -27.24 -0.92 3.69
C MET A 1 -26.02 -0.55 2.84
N ARG A 2 -26.01 0.61 2.17
CA ARG A 2 -24.90 1.04 1.28
C ARG A 2 -23.71 1.66 2.03
N LEU A 3 -23.89 2.03 3.30
CA LEU A 3 -22.88 2.73 4.10
C LEU A 3 -21.72 1.84 4.58
N ALA A 4 -21.94 0.53 4.76
CA ALA A 4 -20.90 -0.39 5.24
C ALA A 4 -19.71 -0.50 4.25
N ASN A 5 -20.00 -0.44 2.95
CA ASN A 5 -18.98 -0.53 1.90
C ASN A 5 -18.11 0.72 1.83
N VAL A 6 -18.68 1.89 2.14
CA VAL A 6 -17.95 3.16 2.12
C VAL A 6 -16.96 3.22 3.30
N ASN A 7 -17.36 2.75 4.48
CA ASN A 7 -16.48 2.70 5.66
C ASN A 7 -15.30 1.73 5.49
N ALA A 8 -15.50 0.60 4.81
CA ALA A 8 -14.42 -0.34 4.50
C ALA A 8 -13.45 0.17 3.41
N ALA A 9 -13.89 1.11 2.57
CA ALA A 9 -13.03 1.77 1.59
C ALA A 9 -12.16 2.86 2.26
N LEU A 10 -12.72 3.61 3.22
CA LEU A 10 -11.97 4.59 4.01
C LEU A 10 -10.96 3.93 4.97
N ALA A 11 -11.30 2.80 5.60
CA ALA A 11 -10.39 2.08 6.49
C ALA A 11 -9.09 1.62 5.80
N ARG A 12 -9.15 1.33 4.49
CA ARG A 12 -7.97 0.98 3.68
C ARG A 12 -7.08 2.17 3.34
N ILE A 13 -7.64 3.38 3.33
CA ILE A 13 -6.87 4.62 3.18
C ILE A 13 -6.17 4.96 4.51
N ASP A 14 -6.82 4.65 5.64
CA ASP A 14 -6.40 5.00 7.00
C ASP A 14 -5.41 4.00 7.63
N GLU A 15 -5.29 2.79 7.09
CA GLU A 15 -4.40 1.75 7.64
C GLU A 15 -2.90 2.10 7.61
N GLY A 16 -2.49 3.18 6.95
CA GLY A 16 -1.10 3.68 7.01
C GLY A 16 -0.05 2.71 6.48
N LYS A 17 -0.48 1.61 5.84
CA LYS A 17 0.36 0.63 5.14
C LYS A 17 0.80 1.10 3.76
N TYR A 18 0.43 2.33 3.40
CA TYR A 18 0.92 2.98 2.22
C TYR A 18 2.44 3.07 2.29
N GLY A 19 3.12 2.44 1.34
CA GLY A 19 4.56 2.37 1.35
C GLY A 19 5.15 1.33 2.30
N VAL A 20 4.47 0.20 2.52
CA VAL A 20 5.05 -0.95 3.21
C VAL A 20 5.01 -2.18 2.29
N CYS A 21 6.13 -2.87 2.19
CA CYS A 21 6.27 -4.06 1.38
C CYS A 21 5.51 -5.23 2.01
N GLU A 22 4.61 -5.86 1.26
CA GLU A 22 3.87 -7.04 1.71
C GLU A 22 4.76 -8.28 1.92
N VAL A 23 5.97 -8.29 1.34
CA VAL A 23 6.90 -9.44 1.40
C VAL A 23 7.83 -9.36 2.60
N CYS A 24 8.52 -8.23 2.78
CA CYS A 24 9.49 -8.06 3.86
C CYS A 24 8.97 -7.22 5.04
N GLY A 25 7.82 -6.56 4.90
CA GLY A 25 7.28 -5.66 5.93
C GLY A 25 8.05 -4.34 6.07
N GLU A 26 9.06 -4.10 5.23
CA GLU A 26 9.86 -2.87 5.22
C GLU A 26 9.16 -1.74 4.49
N ARG A 27 9.57 -0.49 4.74
CA ARG A 27 9.04 0.65 3.99
C ARG A 27 9.50 0.61 2.53
N ILE A 28 8.56 0.78 1.61
CA ILE A 28 8.81 0.97 0.19
C ILE A 28 9.45 2.34 -0.01
N GLU A 29 10.45 2.39 -0.89
CA GLU A 29 11.21 3.59 -1.19
C GLU A 29 10.29 4.69 -1.74
N GLU A 30 10.46 5.93 -1.27
CA GLU A 30 9.61 7.05 -1.72
C GLU A 30 9.69 7.29 -3.23
N ASP A 31 10.85 7.06 -3.87
CA ASP A 31 10.98 7.14 -5.33
C ASP A 31 10.08 6.13 -6.05
N ARG A 32 9.85 4.97 -5.43
CA ARG A 32 8.95 3.95 -5.93
C ARG A 32 7.50 4.32 -5.68
N LEU A 33 7.18 4.90 -4.52
CA LEU A 33 5.83 5.42 -4.25
C LEU A 33 5.49 6.66 -5.09
N LYS A 34 6.48 7.45 -5.50
CA LYS A 34 6.31 8.55 -6.45
C LYS A 34 6.05 8.05 -7.87
N ALA A 35 6.67 6.94 -8.26
CA ALA A 35 6.45 6.31 -9.56
C ALA A 35 5.15 5.49 -9.60
N ASP A 36 4.91 4.71 -8.54
CA ASP A 36 3.71 3.91 -8.31
C ASP A 36 3.30 3.99 -6.82
N PRO A 37 2.34 4.87 -6.49
CA PRO A 37 1.84 5.06 -5.13
C PRO A 37 1.16 3.83 -4.56
N SER A 38 0.71 2.88 -5.40
CA SER A 38 0.03 1.66 -4.97
C SER A 38 0.93 0.43 -5.03
N ALA A 39 2.25 0.59 -5.11
CA ALA A 39 3.19 -0.52 -5.12
C ALA A 39 2.99 -1.42 -3.89
N PRO A 40 2.70 -2.73 -4.07
CA PRO A 40 2.53 -3.67 -2.95
C PRO A 40 3.87 -4.17 -2.39
N THR A 41 4.97 -4.00 -3.14
CA THR A 41 6.31 -4.48 -2.76
C THR A 41 7.39 -3.42 -3.01
N CYS A 42 8.49 -3.50 -2.25
CA CYS A 42 9.66 -2.61 -2.40
C CYS A 42 10.45 -2.91 -3.69
N LYS A 43 11.42 -2.05 -4.04
CA LYS A 43 12.23 -2.25 -5.26
C LYS A 43 12.91 -3.61 -5.31
N GLU A 44 13.38 -4.12 -4.18
CA GLU A 44 14.03 -5.44 -4.11
C GLU A 44 13.08 -6.61 -4.42
N HIS A 45 11.81 -6.49 -4.04
CA HIS A 45 10.82 -7.57 -4.16
C HIS A 45 9.83 -7.34 -5.30
N MET A 46 10.11 -6.42 -6.23
CA MET A 46 9.27 -6.22 -7.43
C MET A 46 9.35 -7.39 -8.43
N SER A 47 10.47 -8.11 -8.44
CA SER A 47 10.86 -8.98 -9.56
C SER A 47 10.72 -10.48 -9.31
N ASN A 48 9.85 -10.91 -8.37
CA ASN A 48 9.63 -12.34 -8.09
C ASN A 48 8.20 -12.76 -8.37
#